data_AF-A0A7S1KYA8-F1
#
_entry.id   AF-A0A7S1KYA8-F1
#
_cell.length_a   1.000
_cell.length_b   1.000
_cell.length_c   1.000
_cell.angle_alpha   90.00
_cell.angle_beta   90.00
_cell.angle_gamma   90.00
#
_symmetry.space_group_name_H-M   'P 1'
#
loop_
_entity.id
_entity.type
_entity.pdbx_description
1 polymer ?
#
loop_
_entity_poly.entity_id
_entity_poly.type
_entity_poly.pdbx_seq_one_letter_code
_entity_poly.pdbx_strand_id
1 'polypeptide(L)'
;RTIQGLLPYYFFSRLVDEEKAAATAKNDEAEGAGGAPRRAIVANGSFTPADVRLDRCRYNNMVQLAPCKATPIDAVVSNHFTGDCMKPWWCQPAKHALCKAFGERWWDRWAETRDALAAKAAAVGGDAGATAAKALRGLPGGRRGKCPAGGYHAMSPHLLEVAHTALHTRGPSAVGPDGDGDGKLLG
;
A
#
# COMPACT_ATOMS: atom_id res chain seq x y z
N ARG A 1 -3.68 -5.10 -7.39
CA ARG A 1 -3.22 -6.39 -6.84
C ARG A 1 -2.50 -6.11 -5.54
N THR A 2 -2.92 -6.71 -4.44
CA THR A 2 -2.39 -6.42 -3.10
C THR A 2 -1.61 -7.64 -2.59
N ILE A 3 -0.59 -7.36 -1.78
CA ILE A 3 0.21 -8.37 -1.08
C ILE A 3 -0.36 -8.46 0.35
N GLN A 4 -0.39 -9.65 0.92
CA GLN A 4 -1.11 -9.98 2.16
C GLN A 4 -1.04 -8.97 3.32
N GLY A 5 -2.14 -8.95 4.09
CA GLY A 5 -2.28 -8.23 5.37
C GLY A 5 -3.15 -6.99 5.25
N LEU A 6 -3.05 -6.27 4.12
CA LEU A 6 -3.82 -5.05 3.87
C LEU A 6 -5.16 -5.27 3.16
N LEU A 7 -5.38 -6.45 2.60
CA LEU A 7 -6.52 -6.71 1.72
C LEU A 7 -7.87 -6.73 2.43
N PRO A 8 -8.03 -7.39 3.60
CA PRO A 8 -9.27 -7.29 4.35
C PRO A 8 -9.53 -5.82 4.71
N TYR A 9 -8.54 -5.13 5.30
CA TYR A 9 -8.70 -3.74 5.73
C TYR A 9 -9.06 -2.82 4.56
N TYR A 10 -8.32 -2.85 3.45
CA TYR A 10 -8.55 -1.92 2.34
C TYR A 10 -9.86 -2.20 1.59
N PHE A 11 -10.28 -3.46 1.42
CA PHE A 11 -11.59 -3.75 0.84
C PHE A 11 -12.72 -3.31 1.75
N PHE A 12 -12.61 -3.54 3.06
CA PHE A 12 -13.63 -3.11 4.01
C PHE A 12 -13.67 -1.59 4.13
N SER A 13 -12.52 -0.90 4.24
CA SER A 13 -12.48 0.56 4.32
C SER A 13 -12.99 1.22 3.04
N ARG A 14 -12.63 0.71 1.85
CA ARG A 14 -13.07 1.32 0.60
C ARG A 14 -14.56 1.08 0.32
N LEU A 15 -15.08 -0.10 0.66
CA LEU A 15 -16.53 -0.34 0.61
C LEU A 15 -17.28 0.60 1.55
N VAL A 16 -16.78 0.79 2.77
CA VAL A 16 -17.35 1.74 3.73
C VAL A 16 -17.29 3.18 3.22
N ASP A 17 -16.18 3.59 2.57
CA ASP A 17 -16.03 4.94 2.04
C ASP A 17 -16.92 5.19 0.82
N GLU A 18 -17.05 4.21 -0.09
CA GLU A 18 -17.95 4.27 -1.25
C GLU A 18 -19.43 4.27 -0.81
N GLU A 19 -19.78 3.49 0.23
CA GLU A 19 -21.12 3.51 0.84
C GLU A 19 -21.41 4.85 1.53
N LYS A 20 -20.45 5.42 2.27
CA LYS A 20 -20.59 6.75 2.87
C LYS A 20 -20.77 7.83 1.80
N ALA A 21 -19.97 7.82 0.75
CA ALA A 21 -20.09 8.78 -0.34
C ALA A 21 -21.46 8.67 -1.05
N ALA A 22 -21.95 7.45 -1.27
CA ALA A 22 -23.28 7.22 -1.86
C ALA A 22 -24.43 7.60 -0.92
N ALA A 23 -24.26 7.45 0.40
CA ALA A 23 -25.23 7.90 1.39
C ALA A 23 -25.30 9.43 1.47
N THR A 24 -24.17 10.12 1.45
CA THR A 24 -24.12 11.60 1.41
C THR A 24 -24.79 12.13 0.15
N ALA A 25 -24.46 11.59 -1.02
CA ALA A 25 -25.04 12.03 -2.29
C ALA A 25 -26.58 11.84 -2.36
N LYS A 26 -27.14 10.86 -1.64
CA LYS A 26 -28.59 10.62 -1.59
C LYS A 26 -29.32 11.49 -0.57
N ASN A 27 -28.65 11.92 0.49
CA ASN A 27 -29.25 12.85 1.45
C ASN A 27 -29.41 14.25 0.83
N ASP A 28 -28.53 14.63 -0.09
CA ASP A 28 -28.63 15.89 -0.83
C ASP A 28 -29.79 15.90 -1.84
N GLU A 29 -30.27 14.73 -2.28
CA GLU A 29 -31.42 14.59 -3.20
C GLU A 29 -32.75 14.29 -2.49
N ALA A 30 -32.72 13.80 -1.24
CA ALA A 30 -33.90 13.34 -0.51
C ALA A 30 -34.71 14.45 0.19
N GLU A 31 -34.22 15.70 0.24
CA GLU A 31 -35.02 16.82 0.76
C GLU A 31 -36.11 17.33 -0.21
N GLY A 32 -36.16 16.83 -1.46
CA GLY A 32 -37.05 17.36 -2.50
C GLY A 32 -38.26 16.52 -2.89
N ALA A 33 -38.30 15.21 -2.63
CA ALA A 33 -39.35 14.34 -3.19
C ALA A 33 -39.79 13.27 -2.20
N GLY A 34 -41.05 13.33 -1.79
CA GLY A 34 -41.73 12.38 -0.88
C GLY A 34 -41.92 10.97 -1.44
N GLY A 35 -40.84 10.35 -1.92
CA GLY A 35 -40.79 8.96 -2.38
C GLY A 35 -40.43 8.02 -1.23
N ALA A 36 -41.24 6.98 -1.06
CA ALA A 36 -41.08 5.98 -0.02
C ALA A 36 -39.63 5.42 0.07
N PRO A 37 -39.11 5.19 1.29
CA PRO A 37 -37.71 4.82 1.50
C PRO A 37 -37.39 3.49 0.83
N ARG A 38 -36.51 3.52 -0.17
CA ARG A 38 -35.85 2.31 -0.69
C ARG A 38 -35.02 1.70 0.44
N ARG A 39 -35.37 0.46 0.81
CA ARG A 39 -34.75 -0.33 1.88
C ARG A 39 -33.24 -0.10 1.99
N ALA A 40 -32.85 0.58 3.06
CA ALA A 40 -31.48 0.66 3.54
C ALA A 40 -31.01 -0.74 3.97
N ILE A 41 -30.34 -1.44 3.07
CA ILE A 41 -29.30 -2.41 3.42
C ILE A 41 -28.13 -1.48 3.80
N VAL A 42 -27.75 -1.15 5.04
CA VAL A 42 -27.76 -1.83 6.33
C VAL A 42 -27.56 -0.75 7.40
N ALA A 43 -28.56 -0.41 8.22
CA ALA A 43 -28.33 0.51 9.34
C ALA A 43 -27.94 -0.21 10.65
N ASN A 44 -28.21 -1.53 10.76
CA ASN A 44 -27.99 -2.33 11.97
C ASN A 44 -27.53 -3.78 11.71
N GLY A 45 -27.24 -4.14 10.46
CA GLY A 45 -26.85 -5.50 10.11
C GLY A 45 -25.36 -5.71 10.39
N SER A 46 -25.10 -6.53 11.41
CA SER A 46 -23.84 -7.28 11.49
C SER A 46 -23.51 -7.86 10.12
N PHE A 47 -22.40 -7.42 9.52
CA PHE A 47 -21.84 -8.11 8.37
C PHE A 47 -21.32 -9.45 8.89
N THR A 48 -22.14 -10.49 8.84
CA THR A 48 -21.68 -11.83 9.17
C THR A 48 -20.79 -12.32 8.02
N PRO A 49 -19.51 -12.66 8.27
CA PRO A 49 -18.59 -13.12 7.23
C PRO A 49 -19.06 -14.36 6.45
N ALA A 50 -20.14 -15.02 6.89
CA ALA A 50 -20.73 -16.19 6.25
C ALA A 50 -21.29 -15.91 4.84
N ASP A 51 -21.75 -14.69 4.57
CA ASP A 51 -22.43 -14.36 3.31
C ASP A 51 -21.45 -13.97 2.18
N VAL A 52 -20.20 -13.68 2.51
CA VAL A 52 -19.17 -13.32 1.52
C VAL A 52 -18.18 -14.46 1.35
N ARG A 53 -18.51 -15.37 0.44
CA ARG A 53 -17.58 -16.39 -0.05
C ARG A 53 -16.63 -15.78 -1.08
N LEU A 54 -15.49 -15.28 -0.61
CA LEU A 54 -14.41 -14.86 -1.50
C LEU A 54 -13.81 -16.08 -2.22
N ASP A 55 -13.61 -15.96 -3.53
CA ASP A 55 -12.80 -16.92 -4.28
C ASP A 55 -11.37 -16.92 -3.71
N ARG A 56 -11.05 -17.98 -2.99
CA ARG A 56 -9.76 -18.15 -2.33
C ARG A 56 -8.61 -18.05 -3.32
N CYS A 57 -8.71 -18.67 -4.48
CA CYS A 57 -7.60 -18.70 -5.43
C CYS A 57 -7.43 -17.37 -6.17
N ARG A 58 -8.45 -16.51 -6.20
CA ARG A 58 -8.36 -15.15 -6.72
C ARG A 58 -7.84 -14.14 -5.70
N TYR A 59 -8.37 -14.14 -4.49
CA TYR A 59 -8.12 -13.07 -3.50
C TYR A 59 -7.12 -13.44 -2.39
N ASN A 60 -6.84 -14.72 -2.21
CA ASN A 60 -5.86 -15.23 -1.23
C ASN A 60 -5.16 -16.47 -1.82
N ASN A 61 -4.59 -16.32 -3.01
CA ASN A 61 -4.01 -17.44 -3.76
C ASN A 61 -2.90 -18.07 -2.91
N MET A 62 -3.07 -19.33 -2.53
CA MET A 62 -2.04 -20.11 -1.85
C MET A 62 -1.59 -21.19 -2.83
N VAL A 63 -0.52 -20.93 -3.57
CA VAL A 63 -0.02 -21.84 -4.64
C VAL A 63 0.25 -23.25 -4.12
N GLN A 64 0.45 -23.47 -2.82
CA GLN A 64 0.56 -24.82 -2.25
C GLN A 64 -0.69 -25.68 -2.47
N LEU A 65 -1.87 -25.07 -2.64
CA LEU A 65 -3.14 -25.78 -2.86
C LEU A 65 -3.30 -26.11 -4.34
N ALA A 66 -3.55 -27.39 -4.63
CA ALA A 66 -3.78 -27.89 -5.99
C ALA A 66 -4.75 -27.03 -6.84
N PRO A 67 -5.95 -26.64 -6.36
CA PRO A 67 -6.86 -25.81 -7.16
C PRO A 67 -6.29 -24.42 -7.50
N CYS A 68 -5.45 -23.86 -6.62
CA CYS A 68 -4.88 -22.53 -6.83
C CYS A 68 -3.63 -22.53 -7.73
N LYS A 69 -2.97 -23.69 -7.92
CA LYS A 69 -1.87 -23.87 -8.90
C LYS A 69 -2.34 -23.67 -10.33
N ALA A 70 -3.60 -24.04 -10.62
CA ALA A 70 -4.20 -23.94 -11.94
C ALA A 70 -4.75 -22.54 -12.25
N THR A 71 -4.81 -21.63 -11.28
CA THR A 71 -5.33 -20.28 -11.49
C THR A 71 -4.35 -19.45 -12.32
N PRO A 72 -4.77 -18.90 -13.48
CA PRO A 72 -3.93 -18.00 -14.26
C PRO A 72 -3.45 -16.79 -13.44
N ILE A 73 -2.18 -16.41 -13.59
CA ILE A 73 -1.56 -15.35 -12.77
C ILE A 73 -2.24 -13.99 -12.94
N ASP A 74 -2.83 -13.74 -14.09
CA ASP A 74 -3.59 -12.52 -14.41
C ASP A 74 -4.95 -12.49 -13.69
N ALA A 75 -5.57 -13.64 -13.47
CA ALA A 75 -6.80 -13.80 -12.68
C ALA A 75 -6.56 -13.64 -11.17
N VAL A 76 -5.32 -13.79 -10.68
CA VAL A 76 -4.99 -13.61 -9.26
C VAL A 76 -4.88 -12.12 -8.90
N VAL A 77 -5.67 -11.71 -7.91
CA VAL A 77 -5.70 -10.36 -7.34
C VAL A 77 -4.70 -10.23 -6.20
N SER A 78 -4.56 -11.27 -5.38
CA SER A 78 -3.64 -11.31 -4.25
C SER A 78 -3.11 -12.71 -4.01
N ASN A 79 -1.80 -12.77 -3.80
CA ASN A 79 -1.06 -13.99 -3.55
C ASN A 79 -0.55 -14.02 -2.10
N HIS A 80 -0.72 -15.18 -1.47
CA HIS A 80 -0.18 -15.53 -0.18
C HIS A 80 1.03 -16.44 -0.40
N PHE A 81 2.21 -15.91 -0.13
CA PHE A 81 3.45 -16.69 -0.18
C PHE A 81 3.52 -17.63 1.04
N THR A 82 2.97 -18.85 0.89
CA THR A 82 3.11 -19.96 1.85
C THR A 82 3.70 -21.21 1.19
N GLY A 83 4.20 -22.12 2.03
CA GLY A 83 4.58 -23.47 1.64
C GLY A 83 5.63 -23.45 0.53
N ASP A 84 5.23 -23.91 -0.65
CA ASP A 84 6.09 -24.01 -1.83
C ASP A 84 6.54 -22.65 -2.41
N CYS A 85 5.83 -21.57 -2.07
CA CYS A 85 6.22 -20.21 -2.43
C CYS A 85 7.04 -19.58 -1.31
N MET A 86 8.36 -19.50 -1.51
CA MET A 86 9.25 -18.73 -0.63
C MET A 86 8.88 -17.26 -0.64
N LYS A 87 9.09 -16.59 0.49
CA LYS A 87 8.90 -15.15 0.59
C LYS A 87 9.80 -14.44 -0.44
N PRO A 88 9.30 -13.42 -1.16
CA PRO A 88 10.04 -12.81 -2.25
C PRO A 88 11.34 -12.11 -1.79
N TRP A 89 11.38 -11.64 -0.54
CA TRP A 89 12.58 -11.05 0.08
C TRP A 89 13.62 -12.07 0.57
N TRP A 90 13.34 -13.37 0.51
CA TRP A 90 14.32 -14.42 0.85
C TRP A 90 15.20 -14.83 -0.32
N CYS A 91 14.90 -14.36 -1.53
CA CYS A 91 15.83 -14.47 -2.65
C CYS A 91 16.25 -15.90 -3.04
N GLN A 92 15.40 -16.87 -2.74
CA GLN A 92 15.64 -18.27 -3.11
C GLN A 92 14.95 -18.61 -4.44
N PRO A 93 15.49 -19.58 -5.20
CA PRO A 93 14.81 -20.12 -6.36
C PRO A 93 13.41 -20.64 -6.00
N ALA A 94 12.41 -20.21 -6.77
CA ALA A 94 11.05 -20.68 -6.57
C ALA A 94 10.91 -22.13 -7.07
N LYS A 95 10.22 -22.97 -6.28
CA LYS A 95 9.97 -24.38 -6.63
C LYS A 95 8.92 -24.57 -7.73
N HIS A 96 8.10 -23.55 -7.99
CA HIS A 96 7.01 -23.59 -8.96
C HIS A 96 7.03 -22.34 -9.85
N ALA A 97 6.71 -22.50 -11.14
CA ALA A 97 6.71 -21.40 -12.11
C ALA A 97 5.78 -20.25 -11.69
N LEU A 98 4.61 -20.57 -11.15
CA LEU A 98 3.68 -19.55 -10.62
C LEU A 98 4.27 -18.77 -9.43
N CYS A 99 4.99 -19.43 -8.51
CA CYS A 99 5.69 -18.74 -7.42
C CYS A 99 6.78 -17.81 -7.95
N LYS A 100 7.54 -18.25 -8.96
CA LYS A 100 8.55 -17.40 -9.62
C LYS A 100 7.92 -16.14 -10.19
N ALA A 101 6.83 -16.29 -10.95
CA ALA A 101 6.15 -15.17 -11.58
C ALA A 101 5.49 -14.21 -10.56
N PHE A 102 4.98 -14.72 -9.44
CA PHE A 102 4.56 -13.86 -8.33
C PHE A 102 5.72 -13.13 -7.67
N GLY A 103 6.88 -13.78 -7.51
CA GLY A 103 8.09 -13.15 -7.01
C GLY A 103 8.57 -12.02 -7.91
N GLU A 104 8.58 -12.23 -9.23
CA GLU A 104 8.92 -11.20 -10.22
C GLU A 104 7.98 -9.99 -10.13
N ARG A 105 6.65 -10.23 -10.11
CA ARG A 105 5.66 -9.15 -9.95
C ARG A 105 5.79 -8.40 -8.61
N TRP A 106 6.17 -9.09 -7.53
CA TRP A 106 6.41 -8.46 -6.24
C TRP A 106 7.59 -7.49 -6.33
N TRP A 107 8.69 -7.91 -6.96
CA TRP A 107 9.88 -7.07 -7.14
C TRP A 107 9.63 -5.88 -8.05
N ASP A 108 8.85 -6.06 -9.13
CA ASP A 108 8.44 -4.95 -9.99
C ASP A 108 7.64 -3.91 -9.19
N ARG A 109 6.65 -4.35 -8.39
CA ARG A 109 5.84 -3.46 -7.57
C ARG A 109 6.64 -2.78 -6.46
N TRP A 110 7.60 -3.49 -5.87
CA TRP A 110 8.52 -2.91 -4.91
C TRP A 110 9.35 -1.80 -5.54
N ALA A 111 9.93 -2.04 -6.73
CA ALA A 111 10.70 -1.03 -7.45
C ALA A 111 9.86 0.21 -7.77
N GLU A 112 8.64 0.04 -8.29
CA GLU A 112 7.69 1.15 -8.53
C GLU A 112 7.41 1.95 -7.25
N THR A 113 7.11 1.25 -6.16
CA THR A 113 6.76 1.89 -4.88
C THR A 113 7.95 2.65 -4.30
N ARG A 114 9.13 2.03 -4.30
CA ARG A 114 10.38 2.63 -3.86
C ARG A 114 10.70 3.90 -4.66
N ASP A 115 10.56 3.84 -5.99
CA ASP A 115 10.86 4.97 -6.86
C ASP A 115 9.85 6.11 -6.66
N ALA A 116 8.56 5.80 -6.46
CA ALA A 116 7.53 6.78 -6.11
C ALA A 116 7.78 7.43 -4.74
N LEU A 117 8.20 6.66 -3.73
CA LEU A 117 8.58 7.18 -2.42
C LEU A 117 9.82 8.07 -2.53
N ALA A 118 10.81 7.69 -3.33
CA ALA A 118 12.00 8.49 -3.55
C ALA A 118 11.68 9.82 -4.25
N ALA A 119 10.74 9.83 -5.19
CA ALA A 119 10.26 11.05 -5.84
C ALA A 119 9.53 11.97 -4.83
N LYS A 120 8.66 11.41 -3.99
CA LYS A 120 7.98 12.16 -2.92
C LYS A 120 8.97 12.76 -1.92
N ALA A 121 9.94 11.97 -1.48
CA ALA A 121 10.99 12.46 -0.57
C ALA A 121 11.80 13.61 -1.19
N ALA A 122 12.15 13.51 -2.48
CA ALA A 122 12.84 14.59 -3.18
C ALA A 122 11.99 15.87 -3.29
N ALA A 123 10.67 15.74 -3.45
CA ALA A 123 9.74 16.86 -3.55
C ALA A 123 9.56 17.63 -2.22
N VAL A 124 9.90 17.04 -1.06
CA VAL A 124 9.97 17.76 0.22
C VAL A 124 11.05 18.84 0.20
N GLY A 125 12.09 18.69 -0.62
CA GLY A 125 13.20 19.63 -0.73
C GLY A 125 14.23 19.52 0.41
N GLY A 126 15.28 20.34 0.31
CA GLY A 126 16.38 20.38 1.28
C GLY A 126 17.23 19.11 1.35
N ASP A 127 18.21 19.12 2.24
CA ASP A 127 19.18 18.02 2.40
C ASP A 127 18.53 16.74 2.92
N ALA A 128 17.52 16.86 3.80
CA ALA A 128 16.79 15.73 4.34
C ALA A 128 16.01 14.97 3.24
N GLY A 129 15.27 15.69 2.39
CA GLY A 129 14.53 15.10 1.27
C GLY A 129 15.46 14.43 0.25
N ALA A 130 16.58 15.08 -0.08
CA ALA A 130 17.61 14.52 -0.96
C ALA A 130 18.25 13.24 -0.37
N THR A 131 18.56 13.25 0.93
CA THR A 131 19.14 12.11 1.64
C THR A 131 18.19 10.92 1.67
N ALA A 132 16.91 11.15 2.00
CA ALA A 132 15.88 10.12 2.00
C ALA A 132 15.64 9.53 0.59
N ALA A 133 15.57 10.38 -0.43
CA ALA A 133 15.43 9.93 -1.83
C ALA A 133 16.63 9.08 -2.27
N LYS A 134 17.85 9.47 -1.90
CA LYS A 134 19.07 8.70 -2.20
C LYS A 134 19.07 7.35 -1.47
N ALA A 135 18.70 7.33 -0.18
CA ALA A 135 18.60 6.10 0.60
C ALA A 135 17.60 5.12 -0.02
N LEU A 136 16.41 5.62 -0.40
CA LEU A 136 15.38 4.81 -1.07
C LEU A 136 15.88 4.24 -2.40
N ARG A 137 16.54 5.03 -3.25
CA ARG A 137 17.10 4.53 -4.52
C ARG A 137 18.25 3.53 -4.33
N GLY A 138 18.99 3.65 -3.23
CA GLY A 138 20.04 2.71 -2.84
C GLY A 138 19.51 1.36 -2.35
N LEU A 139 18.21 1.25 -2.06
CA LEU A 139 17.62 -0.03 -1.68
C LEU A 139 17.66 -1.02 -2.84
N PRO A 140 17.88 -2.31 -2.55
CA PRO A 140 17.81 -3.34 -3.57
C PRO A 140 16.42 -3.30 -4.22
N GLY A 141 16.42 -3.09 -5.53
CA GLY A 141 15.25 -3.19 -6.38
C GLY A 141 15.74 -3.73 -7.70
N GLY A 142 15.93 -5.04 -7.74
CA GLY A 142 16.34 -5.71 -8.95
C GLY A 142 15.27 -5.48 -10.01
N ARG A 143 15.56 -4.66 -11.03
CA ARG A 143 14.80 -4.77 -12.28
C ARG A 143 15.11 -6.17 -12.82
N ARG A 144 14.08 -7.01 -12.94
CA ARG A 144 14.13 -8.41 -13.44
C ARG A 144 14.70 -9.46 -12.48
N GLY A 145 14.14 -9.56 -11.27
CA GLY A 145 14.20 -10.80 -10.47
C GLY A 145 15.59 -11.28 -10.04
N LYS A 146 16.65 -10.48 -10.24
CA LYS A 146 17.97 -10.79 -9.72
C LYS A 146 18.07 -10.23 -8.33
N CYS A 147 18.01 -11.14 -7.37
CA CYS A 147 18.48 -10.86 -6.04
C CYS A 147 19.89 -10.29 -6.09
N PRO A 148 20.19 -9.27 -5.27
CA PRO A 148 21.53 -8.70 -5.23
C PRO A 148 22.53 -9.84 -4.99
N ALA A 149 23.61 -9.85 -5.76
CA ALA A 149 24.55 -10.97 -5.88
C ALA A 149 25.33 -11.31 -4.57
N GLY A 150 24.95 -10.74 -3.42
CA GLY A 150 25.65 -10.87 -2.13
C GLY A 150 24.88 -11.64 -1.05
N GLY A 151 23.76 -12.30 -1.37
CA GLY A 151 23.01 -13.04 -0.36
C GLY A 151 22.18 -12.13 0.57
N TYR A 152 21.52 -12.77 1.53
CA TYR A 152 20.40 -12.27 2.33
C TYR A 152 20.62 -10.90 2.97
N HIS A 153 20.19 -9.84 2.31
CA HIS A 153 19.70 -8.66 3.01
C HIS A 153 18.19 -8.70 2.91
N ALA A 154 17.55 -9.35 3.89
CA ALA A 154 16.14 -9.10 4.16
C ALA A 154 15.96 -7.57 4.16
N MET A 155 14.94 -7.06 3.48
CA MET A 155 14.54 -5.67 3.66
C MET A 155 14.41 -5.46 5.17
N SER A 156 15.36 -4.71 5.74
CA SER A 156 15.31 -4.42 7.17
C SER A 156 14.02 -3.65 7.42
N PRO A 157 13.18 -4.05 8.40
CA PRO A 157 12.01 -3.26 8.83
C PRO A 157 12.36 -1.79 9.06
N HIS A 158 13.61 -1.53 9.44
CA HIS A 158 14.15 -0.20 9.66
C HIS A 158 14.13 0.70 8.41
N LEU A 159 14.22 0.13 7.19
CA LEU A 159 14.15 0.91 5.95
C LEU A 159 12.73 1.40 5.64
N LEU A 160 11.72 0.59 5.98
CA LEU A 160 10.32 0.99 5.92
C LEU A 160 10.02 2.07 6.96
N GLU A 161 10.58 1.93 8.15
CA GLU A 161 10.48 2.92 9.23
C GLU A 161 11.15 4.25 8.86
N VAL A 162 12.35 4.23 8.29
CA VAL A 162 13.03 5.45 7.80
C VAL A 162 12.21 6.14 6.71
N ALA A 163 11.62 5.38 5.78
CA ALA A 163 10.76 5.95 4.75
C ALA A 163 9.47 6.56 5.33
N HIS A 164 8.87 5.90 6.32
CA HIS A 164 7.69 6.38 7.03
C HIS A 164 8.00 7.67 7.81
N THR A 165 9.07 7.67 8.60
CA THR A 165 9.50 8.83 9.39
C THR A 165 9.80 10.02 8.48
N ALA A 166 10.55 9.83 7.39
CA ALA A 166 10.85 10.91 6.44
C ALA A 166 9.61 11.52 5.78
N LEU A 167 8.54 10.74 5.57
CA LEU A 167 7.28 11.23 5.00
C LEU A 167 6.38 11.95 6.01
N HIS A 168 6.54 11.66 7.30
CA HIS A 168 5.66 12.17 8.37
C HIS A 168 6.30 13.25 9.24
N THR A 169 7.63 13.37 9.27
CA THR A 169 8.28 14.56 9.79
C THR A 169 8.01 15.72 8.82
N ARG A 170 6.92 16.45 9.07
CA ARG A 170 6.79 17.81 8.52
C ARG A 170 8.08 18.53 8.92
N GLY A 171 8.83 19.03 7.93
CA GLY A 171 9.96 19.90 8.21
C GLY A 171 9.50 20.98 9.19
N PRO A 172 10.35 21.41 10.15
CA PRO A 172 10.00 22.53 11.00
C PRO A 172 9.47 23.62 10.10
N SER A 173 8.22 24.04 10.34
CA SER A 173 7.61 25.12 9.58
C SER A 173 8.64 26.23 9.63
N ALA A 174 9.13 26.66 8.47
CA ALA A 174 9.93 27.87 8.37
C ALA A 174 9.00 29.01 8.75
N VAL A 175 8.73 29.15 10.05
CA VAL A 175 8.37 30.40 10.66
C VAL A 175 9.62 31.23 10.39
N GLY A 176 9.56 32.01 9.32
CA GLY A 176 10.59 32.98 9.04
C GLY A 176 10.82 33.78 10.32
N PRO A 177 12.05 34.22 10.60
CA PRO A 177 12.26 35.15 11.70
C PRO A 177 11.26 36.30 11.49
N ASP A 178 10.27 36.39 12.39
CA ASP A 178 9.44 37.58 12.47
C ASP A 178 10.42 38.73 12.54
N GLY A 179 10.37 39.59 11.53
CA GLY A 179 11.24 40.75 11.46
C GLY A 179 11.03 41.54 12.73
N ASP A 180 12.06 41.54 13.59
CA ASP A 180 12.19 42.50 14.68
C ASP A 180 12.09 43.89 14.05
N GLY A 181 10.90 44.47 14.19
CA GLY A 181 10.63 45.83 13.82
C GLY A 181 11.58 46.75 14.58
N ASP A 182 12.19 47.66 13.83
CA ASP A 182 13.02 48.76 14.29
C ASP A 182 12.42 49.47 15.52
N GLY A 183 12.89 49.09 16.70
CA GLY A 183 12.75 49.87 17.93
C GLY A 183 13.69 51.07 17.88
N LYS A 184 13.27 52.15 17.21
CA LYS A 184 13.84 53.50 17.39
C LYS A 184 13.72 53.89 18.88
N LEU A 185 14.84 53.87 19.61
CA LEU A 185 14.98 54.59 20.86
C LEU A 185 15.27 56.07 20.54
N LEU A 186 14.28 56.93 20.77
CA LEU A 186 14.50 58.36 20.97
C LEU A 186 14.65 58.58 22.48
N GLY A 187 15.82 59.08 22.88
CA GLY A 187 16.17 59.51 24.23
C GLY A 187 17.54 60.17 24.20
#